data_AF-A0ABD1PFN7-F1
#
_entry.id   AF-A0ABD1PFN7-F1
#
_cell.length_a   1.000
_cell.length_b   1.000
_cell.length_c   1.000
_cell.angle_alpha   90.00
_cell.angle_beta   90.00
_cell.angle_gamma   90.00
#
_symmetry.space_group_name_H-M   'P 1'
#
loop_
_entity.id
_entity.type
_entity.pdbx_description
1 polymer ?
#
loop_
_entity_poly.entity_id
_entity_poly.type
_entity_poly.pdbx_seq_one_letter_code
_entity_poly.pdbx_strand_id
1 'polypeptide(L)'
;MQMEGRIAADLYGEALQQSSIESFSTSAADHTLNDAQDNGSDDWCDEDGSSREWESERIRNQFVTVGYREGLMAGQEASAQDGFNIGFKQSVSAGYNLGIVRGVTSAINCLPNELKKRLVETEEKRHKLKQLHESVHSLSTSDALKLFHEDQTRTSAVHNENPNPGCTQISDEGVLKNYFKGLQSFIIETPAIEVCLDMMKQ
;
A
#
# COMPACT_ATOMS: atom_id res chain seq x y z
N MET A 1 22.94 -7.49 -9.25
CA MET A 1 21.66 -7.79 -8.56
C MET A 1 21.94 -7.85 -7.06
N GLN A 2 21.78 -6.70 -6.37
CA GLN A 2 21.85 -6.57 -4.90
C GLN A 2 21.04 -5.31 -4.57
N MET A 3 19.72 -5.39 -4.68
CA MET A 3 18.83 -4.25 -4.38
C MET A 3 17.58 -4.66 -3.61
N GLU A 4 17.18 -5.94 -3.67
CA GLU A 4 16.00 -6.47 -2.99
C GLU A 4 16.16 -6.63 -1.48
N GLY A 5 17.39 -6.66 -0.95
CA GLY A 5 17.62 -6.81 0.50
C GLY A 5 17.51 -5.53 1.33
N ARG A 6 17.60 -4.35 0.69
CA ARG A 6 17.60 -3.06 1.42
C ARG A 6 16.20 -2.58 1.78
N ILE A 7 15.24 -2.82 0.89
CA ILE A 7 13.85 -2.39 1.07
C ILE A 7 13.22 -3.13 2.26
N ALA A 8 13.48 -4.44 2.40
CA ALA A 8 12.99 -5.21 3.54
C ALA A 8 13.64 -4.74 4.86
N ALA A 9 14.94 -4.48 4.87
CA ALA A 9 15.64 -4.02 6.08
C ALA A 9 15.13 -2.65 6.56
N ASP A 10 14.83 -1.73 5.64
CA ASP A 10 14.29 -0.40 5.97
C ASP A 10 12.84 -0.51 6.47
N LEU A 11 12.00 -1.38 5.87
CA LEU A 11 10.60 -1.53 6.24
C LEU A 11 10.39 -2.20 7.62
N TYR A 12 11.27 -3.14 7.99
CA TYR A 12 11.20 -3.81 9.30
C TYR A 12 12.02 -3.10 10.40
N GLY A 13 13.02 -2.29 10.03
CA GLY A 13 13.86 -1.55 10.98
C GLY A 13 13.11 -0.44 11.73
N GLU A 14 12.17 0.25 11.07
CA GLU A 14 11.39 1.33 11.69
C GLU A 14 10.31 0.82 12.67
N ALA A 15 9.75 -0.36 12.43
CA ALA A 15 8.73 -0.96 13.30
C ALA A 15 9.28 -1.35 14.69
N LEU A 16 10.57 -1.69 14.78
CA LEU A 16 11.25 -2.06 16.02
C LEU A 16 11.63 -0.86 16.90
N GLN A 17 11.75 0.35 16.33
CA GLN A 17 12.03 1.55 17.12
C GLN A 17 10.78 2.08 17.83
N GLN A 18 9.58 1.87 17.27
CA GLN A 18 8.33 2.32 17.89
C GLN A 18 7.90 1.46 19.10
N SER A 19 8.41 0.23 19.25
CA SER A 19 8.10 -0.64 20.41
C SER A 19 8.98 -0.41 21.65
N SER A 20 10.01 0.45 21.57
CA SER A 20 10.93 0.69 22.70
C SER A 20 10.47 1.75 23.70
N ILE A 21 9.31 2.40 23.50
CA ILE A 21 8.78 3.41 24.42
C ILE A 21 7.51 2.87 25.09
N GLU A 22 7.66 1.87 25.96
CA GLU A 22 6.83 1.61 27.16
C GLU A 22 7.22 0.27 27.78
N SER A 23 8.44 0.18 28.31
CA SER A 23 8.78 -0.86 29.29
C SER A 23 8.94 -0.18 30.66
N PHE A 24 7.88 -0.24 31.45
CA PHE A 24 7.93 0.14 32.85
C PHE A 24 8.86 -0.83 33.60
N SER A 25 9.95 -0.27 34.12
CA SER A 25 10.88 -0.93 35.04
C SER A 25 10.18 -1.32 36.34
N THR A 26 10.43 -2.54 36.81
CA THR A 26 10.50 -2.78 38.27
C THR A 26 11.63 -3.76 38.56
N SER A 27 12.62 -3.28 39.32
CA SER A 27 13.78 -3.99 39.83
C SER A 27 13.44 -4.82 41.07
N ALA A 28 14.21 -5.88 41.36
CA ALA A 28 14.97 -6.02 42.62
C ALA A 28 15.58 -7.43 42.83
N ALA A 29 16.83 -7.42 43.31
CA ALA A 29 17.56 -8.40 44.13
C ALA A 29 17.80 -9.80 43.53
N ASP A 30 19.01 -10.24 43.16
CA ASP A 30 20.32 -10.24 43.84
C ASP A 30 20.32 -10.99 45.18
N HIS A 31 20.80 -12.24 45.18
CA HIS A 31 21.41 -12.90 46.34
C HIS A 31 22.37 -14.02 45.89
N THR A 32 23.65 -13.66 45.95
CA THR A 32 24.86 -14.41 46.28
C THR A 32 24.75 -15.94 46.47
N LEU A 33 25.38 -16.68 45.55
CA LEU A 33 25.77 -18.09 45.70
C LEU A 33 26.90 -18.21 46.73
N ASN A 34 26.67 -19.00 47.79
CA ASN A 34 27.74 -19.56 48.61
C ASN A 34 27.75 -21.08 48.42
N ASP A 35 28.92 -21.57 48.00
CA ASP A 35 29.28 -22.98 47.84
C ASP A 35 29.00 -23.80 49.11
N ALA A 36 28.22 -24.87 48.95
CA ALA A 36 28.17 -25.98 49.88
C ALA A 36 28.81 -27.20 49.22
N GLN A 37 29.81 -27.73 49.91
CA GLN A 37 30.59 -28.89 49.55
C GLN A 37 29.73 -30.13 49.30
N ASP A 38 29.98 -30.74 48.15
CA ASP A 38 30.11 -32.18 47.90
C ASP A 38 29.80 -33.11 49.08
N ASN A 39 28.63 -33.74 49.01
CA ASN A 39 28.45 -35.09 49.51
C ASN A 39 27.55 -35.82 48.51
N GLY A 40 28.19 -36.56 47.60
CA GLY A 40 27.55 -37.44 46.65
C GLY A 40 26.61 -38.43 47.34
N SER A 41 25.31 -38.22 47.14
CA SER A 41 24.30 -39.26 47.25
C SER A 41 23.74 -39.48 45.85
N ASP A 42 24.23 -40.52 45.20
CA ASP A 42 23.54 -41.21 44.12
C ASP A 42 22.22 -41.74 44.71
N ASP A 43 21.17 -40.95 44.55
CA ASP A 43 19.78 -41.34 44.80
C ASP A 43 18.98 -40.94 43.56
N TRP A 44 19.05 -41.79 42.54
CA TRP A 44 18.18 -41.66 41.38
C TRP A 44 16.81 -42.24 41.71
N CYS A 45 15.81 -41.38 41.50
CA CYS A 45 14.38 -41.65 41.37
C CYS A 45 13.59 -41.67 42.68
N ASP A 46 12.91 -40.55 42.98
CA ASP A 46 11.43 -40.51 42.99
C ASP A 46 10.92 -39.22 43.66
N GLU A 47 10.97 -38.05 42.99
CA GLU A 47 10.09 -36.90 43.32
C GLU A 47 10.19 -35.78 42.26
N ASP A 48 9.71 -35.99 41.02
CA ASP A 48 9.63 -34.87 40.06
C ASP A 48 8.39 -34.86 39.14
N GLY A 49 7.46 -35.81 39.28
CA GLY A 49 6.23 -35.83 38.48
C GLY A 49 5.45 -34.52 38.60
N SER A 50 5.29 -34.03 39.83
CA SER A 50 4.70 -32.71 40.10
C SER A 50 5.54 -31.57 39.53
N SER A 51 6.88 -31.73 39.48
CA SER A 51 7.80 -30.72 38.96
C SER A 51 7.62 -30.49 37.45
N ARG A 52 7.63 -31.60 36.71
CA ARG A 52 7.46 -31.62 35.26
C ARG A 52 6.03 -31.26 34.86
N GLU A 53 5.04 -31.61 35.68
CA GLU A 53 3.65 -31.21 35.49
C GLU A 53 3.44 -29.69 35.67
N TRP A 54 4.06 -29.04 36.68
CA TRP A 54 3.94 -27.58 36.81
C TRP A 54 4.65 -26.83 35.67
N GLU A 55 5.79 -27.35 35.19
CA GLU A 55 6.48 -26.77 34.04
C GLU A 55 5.63 -26.91 32.77
N SER A 56 5.09 -28.11 32.52
CA SER A 56 4.23 -28.38 31.38
C SER A 56 2.97 -27.50 31.39
N GLU A 57 2.35 -27.34 32.56
CA GLU A 57 1.16 -26.51 32.76
C GLU A 57 1.46 -25.02 32.57
N ARG A 58 2.60 -24.53 33.07
CA ARG A 58 3.05 -23.15 32.87
C ARG A 58 3.34 -22.86 31.40
N ILE A 59 4.05 -23.77 30.73
CA ILE A 59 4.37 -23.68 29.30
C ILE A 59 3.09 -23.71 28.46
N ARG A 60 2.14 -24.60 28.79
CA ARG A 60 0.83 -24.69 28.13
C ARG A 60 0.03 -23.40 28.30
N ASN A 61 -0.05 -22.85 29.51
CA ASN A 61 -0.78 -21.59 29.76
C ASN A 61 -0.12 -20.40 29.05
N GLN A 62 1.21 -20.40 28.94
CA GLN A 62 1.94 -19.40 28.16
C GLN A 62 1.64 -19.54 26.66
N PHE A 63 1.69 -20.75 26.09
CA PHE A 63 1.39 -20.96 24.66
C PHE A 63 -0.07 -20.72 24.31
N VAL A 64 -1.03 -21.00 25.21
CA VAL A 64 -2.44 -20.66 25.00
C VAL A 64 -2.61 -19.14 24.95
N THR A 65 -1.99 -18.42 25.88
CA THR A 65 -2.12 -16.95 25.96
C THR A 65 -1.39 -16.25 24.80
N VAL A 66 -0.17 -16.70 24.48
CA VAL A 66 0.62 -16.19 23.36
C VAL A 66 -0.06 -16.54 22.04
N GLY A 67 -0.45 -17.80 21.83
CA GLY A 67 -1.11 -18.25 20.61
C GLY A 67 -2.47 -17.58 20.38
N TYR A 68 -3.24 -17.27 21.43
CA TYR A 68 -4.48 -16.49 21.29
C TYR A 68 -4.20 -15.04 20.85
N ARG A 69 -3.22 -14.37 21.47
CA ARG A 69 -2.82 -13.01 21.09
C ARG A 69 -2.28 -12.97 19.67
N GLU A 70 -1.39 -13.90 19.31
CA GLU A 70 -0.85 -14.03 17.96
C GLU A 70 -1.94 -14.35 16.95
N GLY A 71 -2.89 -15.23 17.28
CA GLY A 71 -4.03 -15.55 16.43
C GLY A 71 -4.94 -14.35 16.16
N LEU A 72 -5.18 -13.50 17.17
CA LEU A 72 -5.90 -12.24 16.99
C LEU A 72 -5.14 -11.25 16.10
N MET A 73 -3.84 -11.09 16.33
CA MET A 73 -2.99 -10.21 15.51
C MET A 73 -2.92 -10.69 14.06
N ALA A 74 -2.71 -12.00 13.85
CA ALA A 74 -2.67 -12.61 12.53
C ALA A 74 -4.02 -12.48 11.79
N GLY A 75 -5.14 -12.63 12.50
CA GLY A 75 -6.46 -12.41 11.93
C GLY A 75 -6.73 -10.95 11.54
N GLN A 76 -6.32 -10.00 12.39
CA GLN A 76 -6.41 -8.57 12.09
C GLN A 76 -5.53 -8.20 10.89
N GLU A 77 -4.30 -8.72 10.86
CA GLU A 77 -3.36 -8.49 9.77
C GLU A 77 -3.87 -9.07 8.46
N ALA A 78 -4.35 -10.33 8.45
CA ALA A 78 -4.91 -10.96 7.25
C ALA A 78 -6.10 -10.18 6.68
N SER A 79 -7.02 -9.73 7.55
CA SER A 79 -8.16 -8.89 7.14
C SER A 79 -7.71 -7.54 6.56
N ALA A 80 -6.69 -6.92 7.14
CA ALA A 80 -6.12 -5.66 6.63
C ALA A 80 -5.39 -5.85 5.28
N GLN A 81 -4.69 -6.97 5.09
CA GLN A 81 -4.00 -7.29 3.83
C GLN A 81 -4.99 -7.45 2.66
N ASP A 82 -6.14 -8.08 2.89
CA ASP A 82 -7.18 -8.20 1.85
C ASP A 82 -7.68 -6.82 1.40
N GLY A 83 -7.98 -5.93 2.36
CA GLY A 83 -8.38 -4.55 2.06
C GLY A 83 -7.28 -3.77 1.33
N PHE A 84 -6.03 -3.94 1.76
CA PHE A 84 -4.87 -3.34 1.10
C PHE A 84 -4.71 -3.82 -0.35
N ASN A 85 -4.80 -5.13 -0.61
CA ASN A 85 -4.65 -5.70 -1.94
C ASN A 85 -5.69 -5.16 -2.93
N ILE A 86 -6.94 -5.02 -2.47
CA ILE A 86 -8.04 -4.43 -3.26
C ILE A 86 -7.72 -2.97 -3.57
N GLY A 87 -7.39 -2.18 -2.55
CA GLY A 87 -7.05 -0.76 -2.71
C GLY A 87 -5.81 -0.54 -3.59
N PHE A 88 -4.81 -1.40 -3.46
CA PHE A 88 -3.59 -1.38 -4.27
C PHE A 88 -3.90 -1.65 -5.74
N LYS A 89 -4.65 -2.72 -6.05
CA LYS A 89 -5.03 -3.05 -7.44
C LYS A 89 -5.79 -1.90 -8.12
N GLN A 90 -6.71 -1.27 -7.39
CA GLN A 90 -7.51 -0.16 -7.90
C GLN A 90 -6.67 1.12 -8.08
N SER A 91 -5.85 1.45 -7.09
CA SER A 91 -5.02 2.67 -7.11
C SER A 91 -3.88 2.60 -8.12
N VAL A 92 -3.28 1.42 -8.36
CA VAL A 92 -2.22 1.24 -9.36
C VAL A 92 -2.72 1.62 -10.76
N SER A 93 -3.91 1.19 -11.15
CA SER A 93 -4.48 1.54 -12.46
C SER A 93 -4.71 3.06 -12.60
N ALA A 94 -5.31 3.69 -11.59
CA ALA A 94 -5.55 5.13 -11.59
C ALA A 94 -4.24 5.95 -11.57
N GLY A 95 -3.28 5.54 -10.74
CA GLY A 95 -1.96 6.16 -10.63
C GLY A 95 -1.13 6.00 -11.90
N TYR A 96 -1.18 4.82 -12.54
CA TYR A 96 -0.55 4.58 -13.83
C TYR A 96 -1.08 5.53 -14.90
N ASN A 97 -2.41 5.63 -15.03
CA ASN A 97 -3.04 6.52 -16.00
C ASN A 97 -2.65 8.00 -15.77
N LEU A 98 -2.65 8.46 -14.52
CA LEU A 98 -2.20 9.81 -14.17
C LEU A 98 -0.71 10.01 -14.51
N GLY A 99 0.12 9.00 -14.25
CA GLY A 99 1.54 8.99 -14.58
C GLY A 99 1.79 9.12 -16.09
N ILE A 100 1.04 8.38 -16.91
CA ILE A 100 1.09 8.50 -18.38
C ILE A 100 0.71 9.90 -18.81
N VAL A 101 -0.38 10.46 -18.27
CA VAL A 101 -0.81 11.82 -18.64
C VAL A 101 0.27 12.85 -18.32
N ARG A 102 0.86 12.78 -17.13
CA ARG A 102 2.00 13.65 -16.75
C ARG A 102 3.20 13.46 -17.66
N GLY A 103 3.62 12.22 -17.89
CA GLY A 103 4.80 11.91 -18.68
C GLY A 103 4.67 12.39 -20.12
N VAL A 104 3.58 12.05 -20.79
CA VAL A 104 3.36 12.42 -22.20
C VAL A 104 3.21 13.93 -22.36
N THR A 105 2.38 14.57 -21.54
CA THR A 105 2.17 16.02 -21.63
C THR A 105 3.44 16.79 -21.31
N SER A 106 4.24 16.34 -20.33
CA SER A 106 5.52 16.94 -19.96
C SER A 106 6.55 16.77 -21.08
N ALA A 107 6.68 15.56 -21.63
CA ALA A 107 7.58 15.27 -22.75
C ALA A 107 7.29 16.17 -23.96
N ILE A 108 6.01 16.30 -24.34
CA ILE A 108 5.63 17.18 -25.44
C ILE A 108 5.87 18.65 -25.08
N ASN A 109 5.61 19.06 -23.83
CA ASN A 109 5.85 20.43 -23.39
C ASN A 109 7.35 20.80 -23.36
N CYS A 110 8.24 19.84 -23.19
CA CYS A 110 9.69 20.05 -23.27
C CYS A 110 10.23 20.20 -24.71
N LEU A 111 9.44 19.88 -25.74
CA LEU A 111 9.88 19.99 -27.13
C LEU A 111 10.04 21.46 -27.59
N PRO A 112 11.01 21.77 -28.46
CA PRO A 112 11.08 23.04 -29.18
C PRO A 112 9.80 23.32 -29.99
N ASN A 113 9.44 24.59 -30.13
CA ASN A 113 8.22 25.02 -30.82
C ASN A 113 8.12 24.49 -32.26
N GLU A 114 9.24 24.37 -32.98
CA GLU A 114 9.26 23.83 -34.35
C GLU A 114 8.93 22.34 -34.40
N LEU A 115 9.38 21.55 -33.41
CA LEU A 115 9.01 20.14 -33.31
C LEU A 115 7.55 19.98 -32.84
N LYS A 116 7.10 20.82 -31.91
CA LYS A 116 5.69 20.83 -31.48
C LYS A 116 4.73 21.12 -32.64
N LYS A 117 5.06 22.05 -33.53
CA LYS A 117 4.26 22.35 -34.72
C LYS A 117 4.20 21.18 -35.71
N ARG A 118 5.30 20.42 -35.84
CA ARG A 118 5.36 19.23 -36.70
C ARG A 118 4.62 18.03 -36.11
N LEU A 119 4.65 17.89 -34.79
CA LEU A 119 3.97 16.80 -34.08
C LEU A 119 2.47 17.05 -33.96
N VAL A 120 2.09 18.32 -33.79
CA VAL A 120 0.72 18.78 -33.59
C VAL A 120 0.48 19.97 -34.52
N GLU A 121 -0.09 19.68 -35.68
CA GLU A 121 -0.25 20.66 -36.77
C GLU A 121 -1.19 21.81 -36.39
N THR A 122 -2.30 21.51 -35.70
CA THR A 122 -3.31 22.50 -35.32
C THR A 122 -2.93 23.28 -34.07
N GLU A 123 -3.07 24.61 -34.12
CA GLU A 123 -2.81 25.48 -32.96
C GLU A 123 -3.74 25.21 -31.78
N GLU A 124 -5.02 24.97 -32.07
CA GLU A 124 -6.03 24.61 -31.06
C GLU A 124 -5.62 23.35 -30.27
N LYS A 125 -5.11 22.32 -30.96
CA LYS A 125 -4.63 21.09 -30.34
C LYS A 125 -3.43 21.34 -29.42
N ARG A 126 -2.49 22.19 -29.85
CA ARG A 126 -1.34 22.61 -29.02
C ARG A 126 -1.80 23.35 -27.77
N HIS A 127 -2.80 24.22 -27.89
CA HIS A 127 -3.38 24.93 -26.75
C HIS A 127 -4.06 23.96 -25.77
N LYS A 128 -4.92 23.06 -26.26
CA LYS A 128 -5.56 22.02 -25.43
C LYS A 128 -4.56 21.14 -24.68
N LEU A 129 -3.48 20.73 -25.36
CA LEU A 129 -2.42 19.93 -24.74
C LEU A 129 -1.68 20.71 -23.65
N LYS A 130 -1.38 22.00 -23.90
CA LYS A 130 -0.76 22.88 -22.91
C LYS A 130 -1.67 23.08 -21.69
N GLN A 131 -2.97 23.29 -21.91
CA GLN A 131 -3.96 23.40 -20.85
C GLN A 131 -4.07 22.10 -20.03
N LEU A 132 -4.04 20.94 -20.69
CA LEU A 132 -4.02 19.63 -20.03
C LEU A 132 -2.75 19.46 -19.17
N HIS A 133 -1.58 19.79 -19.73
CA HIS A 133 -0.31 19.79 -19.00
C HIS A 133 -0.39 20.64 -17.73
N GLU A 134 -0.82 21.90 -17.84
CA GLU A 134 -0.93 22.84 -16.71
C GLU A 134 -1.94 22.34 -15.65
N SER A 135 -3.06 21.78 -16.09
CA SER A 135 -4.09 21.24 -15.19
C SER A 135 -3.57 20.04 -14.40
N VAL A 136 -2.85 19.12 -15.05
CA VAL A 136 -2.39 17.87 -14.43
C VAL A 136 -1.12 18.07 -13.58
N HIS A 137 -0.28 19.04 -13.94
CA HIS A 137 0.91 19.40 -13.16
C HIS A 137 0.62 20.31 -11.98
N SER A 138 -0.47 21.09 -12.00
CA SER A 138 -0.89 21.86 -10.83
C SER A 138 -1.50 20.98 -9.73
N LEU A 139 -2.05 19.82 -10.11
CA LEU A 139 -2.59 18.85 -9.17
C LEU A 139 -1.46 18.21 -8.33
N SER A 140 -1.55 18.28 -7.00
CA SER A 140 -0.58 17.60 -6.13
C SER A 140 -0.86 16.09 -6.05
N THR A 141 0.11 15.30 -5.57
CA THR A 141 -0.08 13.85 -5.37
C THR A 141 -1.13 13.56 -4.29
N SER A 142 -1.18 14.38 -3.22
CA SER A 142 -2.20 14.26 -2.17
C SER A 142 -3.59 14.60 -2.68
N ASP A 143 -3.72 15.64 -3.51
CA ASP A 143 -5.02 16.01 -4.09
C ASP A 143 -5.49 14.96 -5.10
N ALA A 144 -4.57 14.39 -5.89
CA ALA A 144 -4.89 13.27 -6.77
C ALA A 144 -5.39 12.05 -5.97
N LEU A 145 -4.76 11.73 -4.85
CA LEU A 145 -5.20 10.65 -3.97
C LEU A 145 -6.58 10.95 -3.38
N LYS A 146 -6.84 12.19 -2.97
CA LYS A 146 -8.15 12.63 -2.48
C LYS A 146 -9.23 12.47 -3.55
N LEU A 147 -8.99 12.94 -4.77
CA LEU A 147 -9.90 12.77 -5.91
C LEU A 147 -10.16 11.28 -6.23
N PHE A 148 -9.15 10.42 -6.07
CA PHE A 148 -9.33 8.99 -6.22
C PHE A 148 -10.26 8.42 -5.14
N HIS A 149 -10.06 8.76 -3.87
CA HIS A 149 -10.95 8.32 -2.79
C HIS A 149 -12.38 8.82 -3.00
N GLU A 150 -12.56 10.08 -3.41
CA GLU A 150 -13.86 10.65 -3.74
C GLU A 150 -14.56 9.87 -4.87
N ASP A 151 -13.86 9.56 -5.97
CA ASP A 151 -14.40 8.73 -7.07
C ASP A 151 -14.81 7.33 -6.61
N GLN A 152 -14.01 6.72 -5.73
CA GLN A 152 -14.28 5.41 -5.15
C GLN A 152 -15.53 5.43 -4.26
N THR A 153 -15.65 6.42 -3.36
CA THR A 153 -16.83 6.55 -2.50
C THR A 153 -18.13 6.77 -3.28
N ARG A 154 -18.07 7.56 -4.36
CA ARG A 154 -19.20 7.77 -5.26
C ARG A 154 -19.60 6.49 -6.01
N THR A 155 -18.61 5.73 -6.48
CA THR A 155 -18.86 4.46 -7.17
C THR A 155 -19.51 3.43 -6.23
N SER A 156 -19.10 3.40 -4.95
CA SER A 156 -19.70 2.52 -3.93
C SER A 156 -21.12 2.94 -3.52
N ALA A 157 -21.47 4.23 -3.54
CA ALA A 157 -22.82 4.70 -3.23
C ALA A 157 -23.86 4.17 -4.25
N VAL A 158 -23.54 4.30 -5.54
CA VAL A 158 -24.41 3.90 -6.66
C VAL A 158 -24.74 2.40 -6.67
N HIS A 159 -23.91 1.55 -6.06
CA HIS A 159 -24.12 0.09 -6.04
C HIS A 159 -25.02 -0.41 -4.90
N ASN A 160 -25.28 0.42 -3.87
CA ASN A 160 -26.10 0.03 -2.71
C ASN A 160 -27.58 0.39 -2.85
N GLU A 161 -27.96 1.05 -3.95
CA GLU A 161 -29.33 1.45 -4.25
C GLU A 161 -29.86 0.64 -5.45
N ASN A 162 -30.96 -0.11 -5.19
CA ASN A 162 -31.65 -0.96 -6.15
C ASN A 162 -31.75 -0.31 -7.54
N PRO A 163 -31.36 -0.99 -8.64
CA PRO A 163 -31.36 -0.38 -9.96
C PRO A 163 -32.81 -0.22 -10.44
N ASN A 164 -33.34 0.99 -10.30
CA ASN A 164 -34.56 1.38 -11.00
C ASN A 164 -34.19 1.57 -12.48
N PRO A 165 -34.80 0.85 -13.44
CA PRO A 165 -34.31 0.77 -14.83
C PRO A 165 -34.56 2.03 -15.68
N GLY A 166 -34.66 3.20 -15.06
CA GLY A 166 -35.14 4.44 -15.70
C GLY A 166 -34.18 5.62 -15.71
N CYS A 167 -32.97 5.53 -15.15
CA CYS A 167 -32.04 6.67 -15.13
C CYS A 167 -30.61 6.26 -15.52
N THR A 168 -30.44 5.85 -16.76
CA THR A 168 -29.13 5.94 -17.42
C THR A 168 -28.91 7.40 -17.77
N GLN A 169 -28.30 8.22 -16.92
CA GLN A 169 -27.47 9.41 -17.26
C GLN A 169 -26.94 10.06 -15.97
N ILE A 170 -25.68 9.82 -15.59
CA ILE A 170 -24.71 10.89 -15.27
C ILE A 170 -23.32 10.35 -15.65
N SER A 171 -22.82 10.77 -16.80
CA SER A 171 -21.41 10.68 -17.19
C SER A 171 -20.60 11.67 -16.34
N ASP A 172 -20.51 11.42 -15.04
CA ASP A 172 -19.55 12.13 -14.18
C ASP A 172 -18.40 11.16 -13.92
N GLU A 173 -17.67 10.86 -14.99
CA GLU A 173 -16.47 10.03 -14.90
C GLU A 173 -15.42 10.82 -14.10
N GLY A 174 -14.76 10.20 -13.11
CA GLY A 174 -13.90 10.90 -12.16
C GLY A 174 -12.84 11.78 -12.83
N VAL A 175 -12.49 12.91 -12.22
CA VAL A 175 -11.58 13.93 -12.78
C VAL A 175 -10.29 13.33 -13.35
N LEU A 176 -9.71 12.35 -12.65
CA LEU A 176 -8.50 11.64 -13.10
C LEU A 176 -8.72 10.82 -14.38
N LYS A 177 -9.87 10.15 -14.51
CA LYS A 177 -10.25 9.40 -15.71
C LYS A 177 -10.47 10.36 -16.89
N ASN A 178 -11.03 11.55 -16.63
CA ASN A 178 -11.22 12.57 -17.66
C ASN A 178 -9.90 13.07 -18.24
N TYR A 179 -8.86 13.24 -17.42
CA TYR A 179 -7.53 13.61 -17.93
C TYR A 179 -6.94 12.54 -18.86
N PHE A 180 -7.06 11.27 -18.47
CA PHE A 180 -6.60 10.15 -19.30
C PHE A 180 -7.38 10.06 -20.62
N LYS A 181 -8.71 10.17 -20.55
CA LYS A 181 -9.59 10.20 -21.73
C LYS A 181 -9.26 11.36 -22.67
N GLY A 182 -9.02 12.55 -22.11
CA GLY A 182 -8.60 13.72 -22.88
C GLY A 182 -7.28 13.50 -23.62
N LEU A 183 -6.30 12.87 -22.96
CA LEU A 183 -5.05 12.48 -23.62
C LEU A 183 -5.26 11.40 -24.68
N GLN A 184 -6.08 10.39 -24.40
CA GLN A 184 -6.35 9.29 -25.33
C GLN A 184 -7.02 9.81 -26.62
N SER A 185 -8.03 10.67 -26.49
CA SER A 185 -8.66 11.34 -27.64
C SER A 185 -7.63 12.13 -28.46
N PHE A 186 -6.70 12.81 -27.79
CA PHE A 186 -5.63 13.55 -28.47
C PHE A 186 -4.69 12.64 -29.26
N ILE A 187 -4.22 11.54 -28.66
CA ILE A 187 -3.31 10.58 -29.31
C ILE A 187 -3.97 9.95 -30.56
N ILE A 188 -5.23 9.54 -30.45
CA ILE A 188 -5.99 9.00 -31.59
C ILE A 188 -6.08 10.03 -32.73
N GLU A 189 -6.22 11.31 -32.39
CA GLU A 189 -6.33 12.40 -33.37
C GLU A 189 -4.98 12.88 -33.92
N THR A 190 -3.85 12.39 -33.38
CA THR A 190 -2.48 12.72 -33.83
C THR A 190 -1.67 11.44 -34.03
N PRO A 191 -1.81 10.76 -35.19
CA PRO A 191 -1.14 9.48 -35.46
C PRO A 191 0.39 9.58 -35.53
N ALA A 192 0.95 10.79 -35.53
CA ALA A 192 2.39 11.03 -35.42
C ALA A 192 2.95 10.70 -34.01
N ILE A 193 2.08 10.57 -33.00
CA ILE A 193 2.46 10.21 -31.64
C ILE A 193 1.99 8.78 -31.38
N GLU A 194 2.92 7.83 -31.37
CA GLU A 194 2.65 6.49 -30.90
C GLU A 194 2.93 6.43 -29.39
N VAL A 195 1.88 6.27 -28.58
CA VAL A 195 2.01 5.96 -27.16
C VAL A 195 1.62 4.51 -26.98
N CYS A 196 2.55 3.69 -26.51
CA CYS A 196 2.27 2.30 -26.17
C CYS A 196 1.36 2.26 -24.92
N LEU A 197 0.05 2.27 -25.15
CA LEU A 197 -0.98 2.15 -24.11
C LEU A 197 -1.32 0.68 -23.80
N ASP A 198 -0.73 -0.27 -24.54
CA ASP A 198 -0.96 -1.70 -24.39
C ASP A 198 -0.24 -2.27 -23.16
N MET A 199 -0.67 -1.87 -21.97
CA MET A 199 -0.37 -2.56 -20.73
C MET A 199 -1.58 -2.49 -19.80
N MET A 200 -2.45 -3.49 -19.93
CA MET A 200 -3.46 -4.01 -18.96
C MET A 200 -4.72 -4.50 -19.69
N LYS A 201 -4.57 -5.50 -20.58
CA LYS A 201 -5.63 -6.50 -20.78
C LYS A 201 -5.30 -7.66 -19.84
N GLN A 202 -5.91 -7.68 -18.66
CA GLN A 202 -6.05 -8.88 -17.83
C GLN A 202 -7.53 -9.21 -17.74
#